data_AF-A0A1B8GP04-F1
#
_entry.id   AF-A0A1B8GP04-F1
#
_cell.length_a   1.000
_cell.length_b   1.000
_cell.length_c   1.000
_cell.angle_alpha   90.00
_cell.angle_beta   90.00
_cell.angle_gamma   90.00
#
_symmetry.space_group_name_H-M   'P 1'
#
loop_
_entity.id
_entity.type
_entity.pdbx_description
1 polymer ?
#
loop_
_entity_poly.entity_id
_entity_poly.type
_entity_poly.pdbx_seq_one_letter_code
_entity_poly.pdbx_strand_id
1 'polypeptide(L)'
;MSKIKYYRNTPPNSDYTGWNGKGVVLDLGGIDRKAIHLGDWNGDGFCDVIVTDKATGALDVYYTYWDRASDQFSFSAKTRVVGSGCTQGWGVGLYDLGIQFADIDGDKRVDYMCLEPNGRVTGWLNKAGGLQWVDQIKFSEDKDRANHKFADVNGDGLDDFMWIDKFTGDTQVFYNLGQKQISGSSFQWENKGQKYQGSSSGPNLHFPNLGGQGRADLTDVNPKTALGWTWFNSCPTGGDDGAIVDPGLPIAPGDSPPGGDGGDDGGDDGGDTGGDMGGDDGGDTGGDTGGDTRGDDGGDTGGDDGGDGYTTGFLIYAVTDTDLPATDFPQPSINNGFIFLNTPPNCNDVGNAIFQNDSEDLSGNSGGVRCDGCGIPGLDGDPTLLEWKNKMGHYTWYLNRNGDFVDVNDEVKGNCVVDHSDDFMCTFFPNPSGQTGIMQLRCRSNMNANIVNGWHD
;
A
#
# COMPACT_ATOMS: atom_id res chain seq x y z
N MET A 1 -18.38 -17.89 13.06
CA MET A 1 -18.39 -19.08 12.19
C MET A 1 -17.82 -18.69 10.84
N SER A 2 -16.90 -19.49 10.30
CA SER A 2 -16.27 -19.24 8.99
C SER A 2 -17.28 -19.45 7.86
N LYS A 3 -17.43 -18.42 7.04
CA LYS A 3 -18.38 -18.36 5.94
C LYS A 3 -17.69 -17.74 4.73
N ILE A 4 -17.95 -18.27 3.55
CA ILE A 4 -17.54 -17.65 2.30
C ILE A 4 -18.66 -16.74 1.83
N LYS A 5 -18.35 -15.46 1.63
CA LYS A 5 -19.25 -14.50 1.01
C LYS A 5 -18.72 -14.18 -0.38
N TYR A 6 -19.63 -14.00 -1.33
CA TYR A 6 -19.28 -13.67 -2.70
C TYR A 6 -19.80 -12.28 -3.08
N TYR A 7 -18.95 -11.55 -3.78
CA TYR A 7 -19.26 -10.26 -4.37
C TYR A 7 -18.90 -10.36 -5.85
N ARG A 8 -19.87 -10.13 -6.72
CA ARG A 8 -19.68 -10.15 -8.17
C ARG A 8 -19.44 -8.74 -8.68
N ASN A 9 -18.32 -8.48 -9.35
CA ASN A 9 -18.20 -7.28 -10.16
C ASN A 9 -18.92 -7.46 -11.51
N THR A 10 -19.59 -6.41 -12.00
CA THR A 10 -20.15 -6.34 -13.35
C THR A 10 -19.36 -5.33 -14.17
N PRO A 11 -18.37 -5.77 -14.97
CA PRO A 11 -17.59 -4.89 -15.83
C PRO A 11 -18.47 -4.05 -16.77
N PRO A 12 -18.02 -2.84 -17.19
CA PRO A 12 -16.68 -2.27 -16.96
C PRO A 12 -16.55 -1.55 -15.62
N ASN A 13 -17.47 -1.79 -14.68
CA ASN A 13 -17.55 -0.94 -13.51
C ASN A 13 -16.33 -1.09 -12.59
N SER A 14 -15.61 0.00 -12.42
CA SER A 14 -14.44 0.12 -11.53
C SER A 14 -14.80 0.76 -10.18
N ASP A 15 -16.07 1.13 -9.97
CA ASP A 15 -16.56 1.66 -8.69
C ASP A 15 -17.30 0.61 -7.85
N TYR A 16 -17.61 0.95 -6.60
CA TYR A 16 -18.33 0.07 -5.67
C TYR A 16 -19.75 -0.30 -6.12
N THR A 17 -20.38 0.46 -7.03
CA THR A 17 -21.76 0.21 -7.50
C THR A 17 -21.85 -0.98 -8.44
N GLY A 18 -20.71 -1.43 -8.99
CA GLY A 18 -20.59 -2.63 -9.82
C GLY A 18 -20.58 -3.95 -9.05
N TRP A 19 -20.32 -3.88 -7.74
CA TRP A 19 -20.16 -5.05 -6.88
C TRP A 19 -21.49 -5.47 -6.26
N ASN A 20 -22.06 -6.56 -6.78
CA ASN A 20 -23.27 -7.18 -6.27
C ASN A 20 -22.94 -8.27 -5.25
N GLY A 21 -23.22 -8.00 -3.97
CA GLY A 21 -23.10 -8.99 -2.91
C GLY A 21 -24.15 -10.09 -3.02
N LYS A 22 -23.70 -11.34 -3.19
CA LYS A 22 -24.58 -12.53 -3.22
C LYS A 22 -24.78 -13.17 -1.85
N GLY A 23 -24.24 -12.57 -0.80
CA GLY A 23 -24.33 -13.07 0.57
C GLY A 23 -23.41 -14.27 0.81
N VAL A 24 -23.82 -15.13 1.74
CA VAL A 24 -23.07 -16.33 2.12
C VAL A 24 -23.35 -17.44 1.11
N VAL A 25 -22.30 -17.93 0.44
CA VAL A 25 -22.39 -19.00 -0.57
C VAL A 25 -21.96 -20.36 -0.03
N LEU A 26 -21.16 -20.38 1.05
CA LEU A 26 -20.74 -21.61 1.74
C LEU A 26 -20.55 -21.33 3.24
N ASP A 27 -21.13 -22.19 4.08
CA ASP A 27 -20.88 -22.19 5.53
C ASP A 27 -19.97 -23.36 5.89
N LEU A 28 -18.82 -23.05 6.50
CA LEU A 28 -17.79 -24.02 6.85
C LEU A 28 -17.86 -24.43 8.33
N GLY A 29 -18.96 -24.09 9.03
CA GLY A 29 -19.24 -24.64 10.35
C GLY A 29 -18.25 -24.23 11.43
N GLY A 30 -17.53 -23.11 11.25
CA GLY A 30 -16.58 -22.62 12.27
C GLY A 30 -15.16 -23.17 12.17
N ILE A 31 -14.78 -23.82 11.06
CA ILE A 31 -13.38 -24.09 10.71
C ILE A 31 -12.52 -22.82 10.90
N ASP A 32 -11.32 -22.97 11.46
CA ASP A 32 -10.35 -21.88 11.62
C ASP A 32 -10.07 -21.21 10.28
N ARG A 33 -10.07 -19.88 10.21
CA ARG A 33 -9.84 -19.15 8.95
C ARG A 33 -8.46 -19.43 8.37
N LYS A 34 -7.47 -19.76 9.20
CA LYS A 34 -6.12 -20.15 8.75
C LYS A 34 -6.08 -21.51 8.07
N ALA A 35 -7.13 -22.32 8.25
CA ALA A 35 -7.27 -23.60 7.57
C ALA A 35 -7.88 -23.48 6.17
N ILE A 36 -8.40 -22.30 5.80
CA ILE A 36 -9.20 -22.12 4.58
C ILE A 36 -8.35 -21.41 3.53
N HIS A 37 -8.21 -22.04 2.38
CA HIS A 37 -7.47 -21.54 1.23
C HIS A 37 -8.35 -21.58 -0.01
N LEU A 38 -8.08 -20.69 -0.96
CA LEU A 38 -8.76 -20.62 -2.24
C LEU A 38 -7.72 -20.84 -3.34
N GLY A 39 -7.98 -21.78 -4.24
CA GLY A 39 -7.10 -22.08 -5.36
C GLY A 39 -7.72 -23.13 -6.25
N ASP A 40 -7.43 -23.09 -7.54
CA ASP A 40 -7.95 -24.06 -8.51
C ASP A 40 -7.25 -25.42 -8.27
N TRP A 41 -7.94 -26.38 -7.66
CA TRP A 41 -7.36 -27.70 -7.34
C TRP A 41 -7.50 -28.65 -8.53
N ASN A 42 -8.57 -28.52 -9.31
CA ASN A 42 -8.93 -29.45 -10.37
C ASN A 42 -8.59 -28.97 -11.79
N GLY A 43 -8.05 -27.76 -11.94
CA GLY A 43 -7.64 -27.12 -13.19
C GLY A 43 -8.81 -26.71 -14.08
N ASP A 44 -10.00 -26.46 -13.54
CA ASP A 44 -11.20 -26.10 -14.32
C ASP A 44 -11.39 -24.58 -14.54
N GLY A 45 -10.48 -23.78 -14.00
CA GLY A 45 -10.46 -22.33 -14.07
C GLY A 45 -11.20 -21.63 -12.93
N PHE A 46 -11.78 -22.36 -11.97
CA PHE A 46 -12.40 -21.81 -10.79
C PHE A 46 -11.59 -22.12 -9.54
N CYS A 47 -11.47 -21.14 -8.63
CA CYS A 47 -10.89 -21.42 -7.32
C CYS A 47 -11.82 -22.35 -6.53
N ASP A 48 -11.26 -23.44 -6.03
CA ASP A 48 -11.89 -24.35 -5.09
C ASP A 48 -11.65 -23.90 -3.64
N VAL A 49 -12.49 -24.38 -2.73
CA VAL A 49 -12.27 -24.16 -1.29
C VAL A 49 -11.49 -25.34 -0.72
N ILE A 50 -10.25 -25.09 -0.33
CA ILE A 50 -9.33 -26.08 0.23
C ILE A 50 -9.27 -25.87 1.74
N VAL A 51 -9.58 -26.92 2.51
CA VAL A 51 -9.52 -26.94 3.97
C VAL A 51 -8.36 -27.81 4.42
N THR A 52 -7.44 -27.23 5.19
CA THR A 52 -6.25 -27.90 5.71
C THR A 52 -6.43 -28.34 7.15
N ASP A 53 -5.99 -29.55 7.48
CA ASP A 53 -5.86 -29.98 8.87
C ASP A 53 -4.51 -29.53 9.46
N LYS A 54 -4.57 -28.82 10.59
CA LYS A 54 -3.38 -28.22 11.23
C LYS A 54 -2.28 -29.24 11.55
N ALA A 55 -2.67 -30.40 12.06
CA ALA A 55 -1.74 -31.35 12.65
C ALA A 55 -1.18 -32.31 11.60
N THR A 56 -2.03 -32.73 10.66
CA THR A 56 -1.72 -33.81 9.71
C THR A 56 -1.38 -33.31 8.32
N GLY A 57 -1.74 -32.07 7.97
CA GLY A 57 -1.67 -31.58 6.59
C GLY A 57 -2.68 -32.27 5.65
N ALA A 58 -3.69 -32.96 6.19
CA ALA A 58 -4.76 -33.50 5.38
C ALA A 58 -5.53 -32.37 4.68
N LEU A 59 -5.96 -32.61 3.44
CA LEU A 59 -6.70 -31.65 2.63
C LEU A 59 -8.09 -32.18 2.31
N ASP A 60 -9.11 -31.40 2.67
CA ASP A 60 -10.49 -31.58 2.24
C ASP A 60 -10.84 -30.46 1.24
N VAL A 61 -11.39 -30.81 0.08
CA VAL A 61 -11.74 -29.84 -0.98
C VAL A 61 -13.24 -29.83 -1.22
N TYR A 62 -13.79 -28.63 -1.39
CA TYR A 62 -15.11 -28.39 -1.96
C TYR A 62 -14.91 -27.79 -3.34
N TYR A 63 -15.23 -28.58 -4.38
CA TYR A 63 -15.10 -28.11 -5.76
C TYR A 63 -16.16 -27.07 -6.07
N THR A 64 -15.73 -25.93 -6.59
CA THR A 64 -16.60 -24.79 -6.88
C THR A 64 -17.17 -24.93 -8.29
N TYR A 65 -18.47 -24.70 -8.44
CA TYR A 65 -19.12 -24.61 -9.75
C TYR A 65 -19.90 -23.31 -9.83
N TRP A 66 -19.90 -22.69 -11.01
CA TRP A 66 -20.72 -21.52 -11.29
C TRP A 66 -21.60 -21.73 -12.52
N ASP A 67 -22.91 -21.59 -12.33
CA ASP A 67 -23.86 -21.55 -13.44
C ASP A 67 -24.09 -20.10 -13.87
N ARG A 68 -23.58 -19.76 -15.05
CA ARG A 68 -23.72 -18.43 -15.65
C ARG A 68 -25.17 -18.05 -15.98
N ALA A 69 -26.04 -19.02 -16.27
CA ALA A 69 -27.41 -18.75 -16.66
C ALA A 69 -28.27 -18.33 -15.46
N SER A 70 -28.08 -18.98 -14.31
CA SER A 70 -28.77 -18.66 -13.06
C SER A 70 -27.99 -17.72 -12.14
N ASP A 71 -26.72 -17.43 -12.46
CA ASP A 71 -25.79 -16.65 -11.64
C ASP A 71 -25.65 -17.21 -10.22
N GLN A 72 -25.55 -18.54 -10.11
CA GLN A 72 -25.44 -19.24 -8.84
C GLN A 72 -24.16 -20.06 -8.73
N PHE A 73 -23.55 -19.98 -7.54
CA PHE A 73 -22.50 -20.89 -7.12
C PHE A 73 -23.10 -22.15 -6.51
N SER A 74 -22.46 -23.28 -6.76
CA SER A 74 -22.70 -24.52 -6.05
C SER A 74 -21.37 -25.19 -5.73
N PHE A 75 -21.39 -26.10 -4.76
CA PHE A 75 -20.18 -26.75 -4.27
C PHE A 75 -20.38 -28.26 -4.24
N SER A 76 -19.33 -29.02 -4.50
CA SER A 76 -19.36 -30.47 -4.27
C SER A 76 -19.56 -30.78 -2.78
N ALA A 77 -19.86 -32.04 -2.48
CA ALA A 77 -19.62 -32.56 -1.14
C ALA A 77 -18.12 -32.44 -0.78
N LYS A 78 -17.83 -32.27 0.51
CA LYS A 78 -16.47 -32.27 1.05
C LYS A 78 -15.75 -33.56 0.65
N THR A 79 -14.63 -33.43 -0.06
CA THR A 79 -13.86 -34.57 -0.55
C THR A 79 -12.46 -34.56 0.03
N ARG A 80 -12.07 -35.66 0.67
CA ARG A 80 -10.69 -35.86 1.13
C ARG A 80 -9.79 -36.11 -0.07
N VAL A 81 -8.88 -35.18 -0.37
CA VAL A 81 -7.93 -35.30 -1.49
C VAL A 81 -6.52 -35.65 -1.02
N VAL A 82 -6.17 -35.32 0.23
CA VAL A 82 -4.89 -35.70 0.85
C VAL A 82 -5.13 -36.24 2.25
N GLY A 83 -4.69 -37.47 2.52
CA GLY A 83 -4.84 -38.11 3.84
C GLY A 83 -3.92 -37.55 4.92
N SER A 84 -2.71 -37.12 4.53
CA SER A 84 -1.69 -36.52 5.37
C SER A 84 -0.62 -35.87 4.49
N GLY A 85 0.02 -34.82 4.97
CA GLY A 85 1.05 -34.08 4.23
C GLY A 85 1.90 -33.22 5.15
N CYS A 86 1.88 -31.91 4.90
CA CYS A 86 2.64 -30.92 5.65
C CYS A 86 2.20 -30.84 7.13
N THR A 87 3.12 -31.11 8.04
CA THR A 87 2.86 -31.05 9.49
C THR A 87 3.35 -29.75 10.14
N GLN A 88 3.71 -28.74 9.34
CA GLN A 88 4.19 -27.45 9.83
C GLN A 88 3.08 -26.60 10.48
N GLY A 89 1.82 -26.92 10.18
CA GLY A 89 0.63 -26.31 10.77
C GLY A 89 0.60 -24.79 10.58
N TRP A 90 0.17 -24.07 11.61
CA TRP A 90 0.20 -22.61 11.67
C TRP A 90 0.43 -22.14 13.11
N GLY A 91 1.14 -21.02 13.27
CA GLY A 91 1.38 -20.43 14.58
C GLY A 91 0.30 -19.43 14.99
N VAL A 92 0.67 -18.45 15.81
CA VAL A 92 -0.28 -17.50 16.43
C VAL A 92 -0.72 -16.46 15.41
N GLY A 93 0.23 -15.85 14.69
CA GLY A 93 -0.02 -14.82 13.70
C GLY A 93 -0.98 -15.28 12.60
N LEU A 94 -1.72 -14.33 12.01
CA LEU A 94 -2.68 -14.60 10.95
C LEU A 94 -2.00 -15.27 9.73
N TYR A 95 -0.81 -14.79 9.38
CA TYR A 95 -0.08 -15.21 8.20
C TYR A 95 1.01 -16.25 8.48
N ASP A 96 1.20 -16.66 9.73
CA ASP A 96 2.12 -17.72 10.12
C ASP A 96 1.56 -19.09 9.72
N LEU A 97 1.57 -19.35 8.40
CA LEU A 97 1.02 -20.52 7.74
C LEU A 97 2.16 -21.38 7.22
N GLY A 98 2.27 -22.59 7.76
CA GLY A 98 3.15 -23.62 7.24
C GLY A 98 2.61 -24.30 5.99
N ILE A 99 1.36 -24.05 5.61
CA ILE A 99 0.72 -24.58 4.40
C ILE A 99 0.32 -23.41 3.51
N GLN A 100 0.80 -23.42 2.27
CA GLN A 100 0.42 -22.46 1.23
C GLN A 100 0.16 -23.17 -0.10
N PHE A 101 -0.54 -22.50 -1.00
CA PHE A 101 -0.94 -23.00 -2.31
C PHE A 101 -0.63 -21.97 -3.39
N ALA A 102 -0.03 -22.40 -4.50
CA ALA A 102 0.41 -21.56 -5.62
C ALA A 102 0.67 -22.43 -6.85
N ASP A 103 0.46 -21.92 -8.06
CA ASP A 103 0.77 -22.63 -9.31
C ASP A 103 2.22 -22.36 -9.70
N ILE A 104 3.16 -23.15 -9.17
CA ILE A 104 4.59 -22.90 -9.36
C ILE A 104 5.13 -23.58 -10.63
N ASP A 105 4.32 -24.37 -11.33
CA ASP A 105 4.71 -25.05 -12.55
C ASP A 105 3.88 -24.68 -13.79
N GLY A 106 2.92 -23.78 -13.62
CA GLY A 106 2.17 -23.12 -14.69
C GLY A 106 1.10 -24.00 -15.33
N ASP A 107 0.66 -25.06 -14.65
CA ASP A 107 -0.36 -25.98 -15.18
C ASP A 107 -1.80 -25.59 -14.82
N LYS A 108 -1.97 -24.44 -14.15
CA LYS A 108 -3.22 -23.84 -13.69
C LYS A 108 -3.88 -24.57 -12.53
N ARG A 109 -3.14 -25.45 -11.85
CA ARG A 109 -3.55 -26.04 -10.59
C ARG A 109 -2.67 -25.50 -9.49
N VAL A 110 -3.25 -25.20 -8.34
CA VAL A 110 -2.43 -24.83 -7.20
C VAL A 110 -1.70 -26.05 -6.64
N ASP A 111 -0.40 -25.89 -6.42
CA ASP A 111 0.49 -26.86 -5.82
C ASP A 111 0.44 -26.80 -4.29
N TYR A 112 0.81 -27.90 -3.64
CA TYR A 112 0.71 -28.03 -2.18
C TYR A 112 2.07 -27.83 -1.51
N MET A 113 2.27 -26.68 -0.88
CA MET A 113 3.55 -26.28 -0.30
C MET A 113 3.55 -26.35 1.23
N CYS A 114 4.70 -26.72 1.76
CA CYS A 114 5.00 -26.89 3.17
C CYS A 114 6.18 -25.99 3.57
N LEU A 115 5.89 -24.93 4.32
CA LEU A 115 6.83 -23.91 4.75
C LEU A 115 7.29 -24.16 6.19
N GLU A 116 8.59 -24.32 6.36
CA GLU A 116 9.26 -24.31 7.66
C GLU A 116 9.33 -22.88 8.23
N PRO A 117 9.54 -22.69 9.54
CA PRO A 117 9.54 -21.36 10.16
C PRO A 117 10.53 -20.36 9.53
N ASN A 118 11.65 -20.84 8.99
CA ASN A 118 12.67 -20.03 8.30
C ASN A 118 12.39 -19.85 6.79
N GLY A 119 11.19 -20.18 6.30
CA GLY A 119 10.83 -19.97 4.90
C GLY A 119 11.36 -21.01 3.92
N ARG A 120 12.05 -22.07 4.38
CA ARG A 120 12.34 -23.23 3.52
C ARG A 120 11.03 -23.85 3.04
N VAL A 121 10.94 -24.12 1.73
CA VAL A 121 9.73 -24.65 1.09
C VAL A 121 9.99 -26.06 0.58
N THR A 122 9.15 -27.01 1.00
CA THR A 122 9.04 -28.35 0.43
C THR A 122 7.63 -28.58 -0.08
N GLY A 123 7.38 -29.57 -0.94
CA GLY A 123 6.00 -29.83 -1.31
C GLY A 123 5.75 -30.80 -2.47
N TRP A 124 4.52 -30.73 -2.95
CA TRP A 124 3.99 -31.57 -4.01
C TRP A 124 3.44 -30.72 -5.14
N LEU A 125 3.71 -31.13 -6.38
CA LEU A 125 3.00 -30.60 -7.54
C LEU A 125 1.65 -31.29 -7.67
N ASN A 126 0.59 -30.52 -7.86
CA ASN A 126 -0.77 -31.02 -8.03
C ASN A 126 -1.07 -31.26 -9.50
N LYS A 127 -0.61 -32.41 -10.02
CA LYS A 127 -0.85 -32.77 -11.42
C LYS A 127 -2.24 -33.34 -11.61
N ALA A 128 -2.75 -33.27 -12.84
CA ALA A 128 -3.99 -33.95 -13.23
C ALA A 128 -3.96 -35.47 -12.93
N GLY A 129 -2.78 -36.08 -12.90
CA GLY A 129 -2.56 -37.48 -12.52
C GLY A 129 -2.45 -37.75 -11.02
N GLY A 130 -2.53 -36.72 -10.18
CA GLY A 130 -2.34 -36.77 -8.73
C GLY A 130 -1.10 -36.02 -8.25
N LEU A 131 -0.91 -35.99 -6.93
CA LEU A 131 0.19 -35.28 -6.30
C LEU A 131 1.55 -35.94 -6.57
N GLN A 132 2.52 -35.12 -6.94
CA GLN A 132 3.92 -35.52 -7.14
C GLN A 132 4.81 -34.82 -6.13
N TRP A 133 5.43 -35.58 -5.22
CA TRP A 133 6.44 -35.03 -4.31
C TRP A 133 7.67 -34.53 -5.07
N VAL A 134 8.09 -33.30 -4.82
CA VAL A 134 9.26 -32.67 -5.47
C VAL A 134 10.33 -32.21 -4.48
N ASP A 135 10.25 -32.69 -3.24
CA ASP A 135 11.18 -32.36 -2.17
C ASP A 135 11.27 -30.85 -1.93
N GLN A 136 12.47 -30.29 -1.81
CA GLN A 136 12.70 -28.88 -1.57
C GLN A 136 12.41 -28.05 -2.82
N ILE A 137 11.29 -27.35 -2.84
CA ILE A 137 10.93 -26.38 -3.88
C ILE A 137 11.88 -25.19 -3.84
N LYS A 138 12.14 -24.64 -2.65
CA LYS A 138 13.02 -23.49 -2.44
C LYS A 138 13.78 -23.60 -1.11
N PHE A 139 15.08 -23.30 -1.13
CA PHE A 139 15.88 -23.19 0.09
C PHE A 139 15.47 -21.94 0.90
N SER A 140 15.80 -21.92 2.19
CA SER A 140 15.52 -20.78 3.07
C SER A 140 16.40 -19.57 2.72
N GLU A 141 15.80 -18.38 2.72
CA GLU A 141 16.50 -17.08 2.64
C GLU A 141 16.76 -16.49 4.05
N ASP A 142 16.68 -17.32 5.10
CA ASP A 142 16.71 -16.92 6.51
C ASP A 142 15.66 -15.85 6.86
N LYS A 143 14.49 -15.97 6.24
CA LYS A 143 13.33 -15.10 6.41
C LYS A 143 12.16 -15.85 7.03
N ASP A 144 11.36 -15.18 7.85
CA ASP A 144 10.24 -15.84 8.50
C ASP A 144 9.12 -16.19 7.50
N ARG A 145 8.48 -17.35 7.70
CA ARG A 145 7.42 -17.80 6.79
C ARG A 145 6.15 -16.96 6.78
N ALA A 146 5.90 -16.16 7.83
CA ALA A 146 4.66 -15.40 7.93
C ALA A 146 4.58 -14.30 6.85
N ASN A 147 5.76 -13.84 6.43
CA ASN A 147 5.96 -12.79 5.46
C ASN A 147 6.23 -13.31 4.04
N HIS A 148 6.16 -14.63 3.82
CA HIS A 148 6.25 -15.20 2.48
C HIS A 148 4.89 -15.30 1.79
N LYS A 149 4.89 -15.03 0.49
CA LYS A 149 3.76 -15.13 -0.42
C LYS A 149 4.21 -15.65 -1.78
N PHE A 150 3.25 -16.13 -2.55
CA PHE A 150 3.43 -16.54 -3.93
C PHE A 150 2.46 -15.77 -4.82
N ALA A 151 2.95 -15.30 -5.96
CA ALA A 151 2.15 -14.71 -7.03
C ALA A 151 3.03 -14.53 -8.28
N ASP A 152 2.46 -14.66 -9.48
CA ASP A 152 3.14 -14.34 -10.73
C ASP A 152 3.43 -12.82 -10.84
N VAL A 153 4.66 -12.39 -10.56
CA VAL A 153 5.06 -10.97 -10.59
C VAL A 153 5.45 -10.53 -11.99
N ASN A 154 6.01 -11.42 -12.80
CA ASN A 154 6.60 -11.08 -14.09
C ASN A 154 5.67 -11.40 -15.30
N GLY A 155 4.56 -12.08 -15.06
CA GLY A 155 3.53 -12.45 -16.03
C GLY A 155 3.93 -13.64 -16.92
N ASP A 156 4.84 -14.50 -16.48
CA ASP A 156 5.30 -15.67 -17.24
C ASP A 156 4.42 -16.92 -17.02
N GLY A 157 3.44 -16.84 -16.12
CA GLY A 157 2.51 -17.90 -15.78
C GLY A 157 3.03 -18.84 -14.68
N LEU A 158 4.18 -18.57 -14.07
CA LEU A 158 4.69 -19.29 -12.92
C LEU A 158 4.60 -18.39 -11.68
N ASP A 159 4.01 -18.88 -10.59
CA ASP A 159 3.99 -18.10 -9.36
C ASP A 159 5.41 -17.91 -8.81
N ASP A 160 5.78 -16.65 -8.60
CA ASP A 160 7.06 -16.22 -8.02
C ASP A 160 7.01 -16.27 -6.50
N PHE A 161 8.19 -16.31 -5.86
CA PHE A 161 8.29 -16.30 -4.40
C PHE A 161 8.63 -14.90 -3.91
N MET A 162 7.94 -14.46 -2.86
CA MET A 162 8.07 -13.12 -2.32
C MET A 162 8.34 -13.16 -0.82
N TRP A 163 9.11 -12.20 -0.33
CA TRP A 163 9.19 -11.87 1.10
C TRP A 163 8.84 -10.41 1.30
N ILE A 164 7.83 -10.16 2.13
CA ILE A 164 7.31 -8.82 2.40
C ILE A 164 7.84 -8.37 3.76
N ASP A 165 8.55 -7.24 3.81
CA ASP A 165 8.92 -6.67 5.10
C ASP A 165 7.67 -6.34 5.90
N LYS A 166 7.61 -6.86 7.13
CA LYS A 166 6.41 -6.73 7.97
C LYS A 166 6.09 -5.28 8.32
N PHE A 167 7.11 -4.42 8.41
CA PHE A 167 6.97 -3.06 8.89
C PHE A 167 6.83 -2.08 7.73
N THR A 168 7.70 -2.18 6.71
CA THR A 168 7.69 -1.25 5.59
C THR A 168 6.79 -1.72 4.45
N GLY A 169 6.55 -3.02 4.33
CA GLY A 169 5.85 -3.62 3.19
C GLY A 169 6.72 -3.81 1.96
N ASP A 170 8.00 -3.41 2.02
CA ASP A 170 8.93 -3.60 0.90
C ASP A 170 9.04 -5.07 0.57
N THR A 171 8.87 -5.40 -0.71
CA THR A 171 8.74 -6.79 -1.14
C THR A 171 9.93 -7.18 -1.98
N GLN A 172 10.73 -8.10 -1.43
CA GLN A 172 11.77 -8.81 -2.15
C GLN A 172 11.15 -9.93 -2.98
N VAL A 173 11.53 -10.03 -4.25
CA VAL A 173 10.99 -11.00 -5.20
C VAL A 173 12.07 -11.94 -5.71
N PHE A 174 11.70 -13.21 -5.84
CA PHE A 174 12.51 -14.27 -6.42
C PHE A 174 11.74 -14.87 -7.59
N TYR A 175 12.21 -14.63 -8.81
CA TYR A 175 11.55 -15.18 -10.00
C TYR A 175 11.68 -16.69 -10.06
N ASN A 176 10.57 -17.35 -10.33
CA ASN A 176 10.51 -18.77 -10.60
C ASN A 176 10.92 -19.01 -12.06
N LEU A 177 12.07 -19.64 -12.29
CA LEU A 177 12.55 -19.98 -13.63
C LEU A 177 12.19 -21.42 -14.04
N GLY A 178 11.25 -22.02 -13.32
CA GLY A 178 10.72 -23.35 -13.57
C GLY A 178 11.51 -24.47 -12.90
N GLN A 179 10.98 -25.69 -13.07
CA GLN A 179 11.50 -26.89 -12.43
C GLN A 179 12.90 -27.25 -12.96
N LYS A 180 13.89 -27.21 -12.07
CA LYS A 180 15.27 -27.57 -12.36
C LYS A 180 15.99 -27.84 -11.04
N GLN A 181 16.61 -29.01 -10.95
CA GLN A 181 17.39 -29.38 -9.78
C GLN A 181 18.69 -28.56 -9.73
N ILE A 182 18.74 -27.55 -8.87
CA ILE A 182 19.87 -26.63 -8.74
C ILE A 182 19.96 -26.08 -7.31
N SER A 183 21.18 -25.98 -6.77
CA SER A 183 21.44 -25.43 -5.43
C SER A 183 20.61 -26.06 -4.30
N GLY A 184 20.30 -27.36 -4.41
CA GLY A 184 19.50 -28.11 -3.44
C GLY A 184 17.99 -27.91 -3.59
N SER A 185 17.54 -27.08 -4.52
CA SER A 185 16.13 -26.85 -4.84
C SER A 185 15.71 -27.56 -6.12
N SER A 186 14.46 -27.98 -6.18
CA SER A 186 13.84 -28.61 -7.35
C SER A 186 13.35 -27.60 -8.39
N PHE A 187 13.37 -26.31 -8.07
CA PHE A 187 13.09 -25.19 -8.96
C PHE A 187 14.28 -24.23 -8.98
N GLN A 188 14.51 -23.60 -10.14
CA GLN A 188 15.49 -22.53 -10.26
C GLN A 188 14.83 -21.21 -9.85
N TRP A 189 15.47 -20.48 -8.94
CA TRP A 189 15.01 -19.18 -8.46
C TRP A 189 16.04 -18.10 -8.76
N GLU A 190 15.60 -16.93 -9.23
CA GLU A 190 16.45 -15.76 -9.43
C GLU A 190 16.05 -14.65 -8.45
N ASN A 191 16.95 -14.26 -7.55
CA ASN A 191 16.72 -13.14 -6.64
C ASN A 191 16.73 -11.82 -7.43
N LYS A 192 15.61 -11.10 -7.45
CA LYS A 192 15.45 -9.83 -8.16
C LYS A 192 15.58 -8.61 -7.25
N GLY A 193 15.85 -8.82 -5.96
CA GLY A 193 15.83 -7.77 -4.96
C GLY A 193 14.42 -7.25 -4.73
N GLN A 194 14.33 -6.01 -4.25
CA GLN A 194 13.06 -5.33 -4.03
C GLN A 194 12.39 -5.00 -5.37
N LYS A 195 11.13 -5.40 -5.53
CA LYS A 195 10.31 -5.10 -6.71
C LYS A 195 9.02 -4.37 -6.42
N TYR A 196 8.52 -4.45 -5.19
CA TYR A 196 7.48 -3.55 -4.72
C TYR A 196 8.05 -2.68 -3.61
N GLN A 197 7.81 -1.37 -3.73
CA GLN A 197 7.93 -0.44 -2.62
C GLN A 197 6.67 -0.59 -1.76
N GLY A 198 6.84 -0.81 -0.47
CA GLY A 198 5.72 -1.00 0.42
C GLY A 198 4.90 0.28 0.58
N SER A 199 3.58 0.17 0.42
CA SER A 199 2.64 1.27 0.68
C SER A 199 2.10 1.26 2.11
N SER A 200 2.29 0.15 2.84
CA SER A 200 1.80 -0.07 4.19
C SER A 200 2.56 -1.24 4.82
N SER A 201 2.32 -1.53 6.09
CA SER A 201 2.89 -2.71 6.76
C SER A 201 2.51 -3.99 6.00
N GLY A 202 3.45 -4.91 5.84
CA GLY A 202 3.27 -6.15 5.07
C GLY A 202 1.97 -6.93 5.33
N PRO A 203 1.44 -7.01 6.58
CA PRO A 203 0.15 -7.62 6.86
C PRO A 203 -1.07 -7.05 6.11
N ASN A 204 -0.98 -5.83 5.60
CA ASN A 204 -2.04 -5.13 4.86
C ASN A 204 -1.90 -5.29 3.34
N LEU A 205 -0.77 -5.85 2.88
CA LEU A 205 -0.44 -5.96 1.47
C LEU A 205 -0.88 -7.31 0.89
N HIS A 206 -1.46 -7.24 -0.30
CA HIS A 206 -1.97 -8.37 -1.08
C HIS A 206 -1.47 -8.24 -2.52
N PHE A 207 -1.39 -9.37 -3.22
CA PHE A 207 -0.77 -9.44 -4.54
C PHE A 207 -1.69 -10.04 -5.63
N PRO A 208 -2.95 -9.59 -5.77
CA PRO A 208 -3.88 -10.11 -6.79
C PRO A 208 -3.56 -9.57 -8.19
N ASN A 209 -4.01 -10.27 -9.24
CA ASN A 209 -4.00 -9.76 -10.62
C ASN A 209 -5.34 -9.06 -10.93
N LEU A 210 -5.49 -7.82 -10.45
CA LEU A 210 -6.70 -7.00 -10.65
C LEU A 210 -6.66 -6.22 -11.97
N GLY A 211 -5.48 -5.87 -12.46
CA GLY A 211 -5.24 -5.22 -13.75
C GLY A 211 -5.51 -6.15 -14.95
N GLY A 212 -5.63 -7.46 -14.71
CA GLY A 212 -5.96 -8.45 -15.73
C GLY A 212 -4.82 -8.74 -16.72
N GLN A 213 -3.58 -8.37 -16.37
CA GLN A 213 -2.41 -8.55 -17.23
C GLN A 213 -1.66 -9.86 -16.98
N GLY A 214 -2.15 -10.70 -16.08
CA GLY A 214 -1.47 -11.92 -15.67
C GLY A 214 -0.39 -11.67 -14.63
N ARG A 215 -0.32 -10.46 -14.08
CA ARG A 215 0.73 -10.02 -13.17
C ARG A 215 0.13 -9.65 -11.82
N ALA A 216 0.89 -9.91 -10.77
CA ALA A 216 0.55 -9.52 -9.42
C ALA A 216 0.61 -8.00 -9.27
N ASP A 217 -0.50 -7.38 -8.93
CA ASP A 217 -0.60 -5.99 -8.55
C ASP A 217 -0.41 -5.87 -7.04
N LEU A 218 0.16 -4.77 -6.57
CA LEU A 218 0.20 -4.50 -5.14
C LEU A 218 -1.13 -3.90 -4.71
N THR A 219 -1.87 -4.59 -3.85
CA THR A 219 -3.09 -4.09 -3.23
C THR A 219 -2.90 -3.93 -1.73
N ASP A 220 -2.95 -2.70 -1.25
CA ASP A 220 -3.06 -2.39 0.17
C ASP A 220 -4.53 -2.41 0.61
N VAL A 221 -4.79 -2.93 1.80
CA VAL A 221 -6.08 -2.81 2.47
C VAL A 221 -5.87 -2.24 3.87
N ASN A 222 -6.39 -1.04 4.10
CA ASN A 222 -6.37 -0.42 5.41
C ASN A 222 -7.21 -1.26 6.41
N PRO A 223 -6.61 -1.77 7.49
CA PRO A 223 -7.28 -2.71 8.39
C PRO A 223 -8.37 -2.05 9.24
N LYS A 224 -8.41 -0.71 9.35
CA LYS A 224 -9.40 0.04 10.11
C LYS A 224 -10.64 0.35 9.27
N THR A 225 -10.43 0.78 8.03
CA THR A 225 -11.52 1.26 7.16
C THR A 225 -11.99 0.24 6.13
N ALA A 226 -11.17 -0.79 5.87
CA ALA A 226 -11.32 -1.74 4.77
C ALA A 226 -11.30 -1.10 3.37
N LEU A 227 -10.83 0.15 3.26
CA LEU A 227 -10.50 0.76 1.98
C LEU A 227 -9.20 0.15 1.45
N GLY A 228 -9.13 -0.03 0.14
CA GLY A 228 -7.93 -0.55 -0.50
C GLY A 228 -7.51 0.25 -1.71
N TRP A 229 -6.21 0.28 -1.94
CA TRP A 229 -5.55 0.93 -3.06
C TRP A 229 -4.76 -0.11 -3.82
N THR A 230 -4.77 -0.03 -5.15
CA THR A 230 -4.05 -0.97 -6.00
C THR A 230 -3.08 -0.21 -6.89
N TRP A 231 -1.81 -0.56 -6.79
CA TRP A 231 -0.76 -0.17 -7.72
C TRP A 231 -0.64 -1.26 -8.76
N PHE A 232 -1.13 -0.97 -9.97
CA PHE A 232 -1.10 -1.92 -11.06
C PHE A 232 0.32 -2.17 -11.53
N ASN A 233 0.71 -3.44 -11.60
CA ASN A 233 1.97 -3.88 -12.16
C ASN A 233 1.86 -3.89 -13.70
N SER A 234 1.92 -2.69 -14.26
CA SER A 234 1.73 -2.41 -15.68
C SER A 234 3.05 -2.11 -16.38
N CYS A 235 3.81 -3.13 -16.81
CA CYS A 235 4.92 -3.03 -17.79
C CYS A 235 5.69 -4.36 -17.97
N PRO A 236 6.13 -4.76 -19.17
CA PRO A 236 7.56 -4.99 -19.39
C PRO A 236 8.22 -3.63 -19.64
N THR A 237 9.38 -3.38 -19.04
CA THR A 237 10.22 -2.19 -19.27
C THR A 237 10.14 -1.67 -20.71
N GLY A 238 9.58 -0.47 -20.87
CA GLY A 238 9.54 0.28 -22.11
C GLY A 238 9.69 1.76 -21.80
N GLY A 239 10.84 2.14 -21.26
CA GLY A 239 11.36 3.48 -21.47
C GLY A 239 11.83 3.59 -22.92
N ASP A 240 11.73 4.77 -23.49
CA ASP A 240 12.35 5.12 -24.76
C ASP A 240 13.84 5.48 -24.58
N ASP A 241 14.53 4.82 -23.66
CA ASP A 241 15.95 5.03 -23.32
C ASP A 241 16.92 4.48 -24.39
N GLY A 242 16.47 4.45 -25.65
CA GLY A 242 17.38 4.59 -26.78
C GLY A 242 18.16 5.91 -26.66
N ALA A 243 19.33 5.98 -27.30
CA ALA A 243 20.12 7.21 -27.34
C ALA A 243 19.22 8.41 -27.70
N ILE A 244 19.34 9.52 -26.97
CA ILE A 244 18.56 10.74 -27.21
C ILE A 244 18.69 11.10 -28.70
N VAL A 245 17.62 10.87 -29.47
CA VAL A 245 17.51 11.34 -30.86
C VAL A 245 16.56 12.51 -30.85
N ASP A 246 17.03 13.65 -31.39
CA ASP A 246 16.23 14.86 -31.57
C ASP A 246 14.91 14.51 -32.29
N PRO A 247 13.74 14.69 -31.65
CA PRO A 247 12.44 14.34 -32.23
C PRO A 247 11.99 15.30 -33.35
N GLY A 248 12.83 16.26 -33.75
CA GLY A 248 12.56 17.15 -34.88
C GLY A 248 11.42 18.12 -34.59
N LEU A 249 11.35 18.62 -33.36
CA LEU A 249 10.37 19.64 -32.99
C LEU A 249 10.65 20.95 -33.77
N PRO A 250 9.61 21.69 -34.19
CA PRO A 250 9.80 22.98 -34.84
C PRO A 250 10.54 23.93 -33.92
N ILE A 251 11.59 24.57 -34.44
CA ILE A 251 12.31 25.64 -33.73
C ILE A 251 11.31 26.76 -33.40
N ALA A 252 11.22 27.11 -32.12
CA ALA A 252 10.37 28.21 -31.66
C ALA A 252 10.77 29.51 -32.40
N PRO A 253 9.80 30.34 -32.84
CA PRO A 253 10.11 31.57 -33.55
C PRO A 253 10.91 32.52 -32.64
N GLY A 254 12.22 32.61 -32.84
CA GLY A 254 13.11 33.43 -32.03
C GLY A 254 14.54 32.92 -31.97
N ASP A 255 14.76 31.62 -32.12
CA ASP A 255 16.11 31.05 -32.07
C ASP A 255 16.67 30.89 -33.48
N SER A 256 17.69 31.69 -33.80
CA SER A 256 18.50 31.46 -35.00
C SER A 256 19.52 30.36 -34.71
N PRO A 257 19.82 29.45 -35.67
CA PRO A 257 20.75 28.36 -35.43
C PRO A 257 22.19 28.89 -35.30
N PRO A 258 23.03 28.32 -34.42
CA PRO A 258 24.45 28.59 -34.47
C PRO A 258 25.00 27.99 -35.78
N GLY A 259 25.70 28.84 -36.54
CA GLY A 259 26.38 28.45 -37.75
C GLY A 259 27.37 27.32 -37.50
N GLY A 260 27.41 26.37 -38.43
CA GLY A 260 28.48 25.39 -38.50
C GLY A 260 29.80 26.04 -38.87
N ASP A 261 30.86 25.61 -38.20
CA ASP A 261 32.26 25.46 -38.62
C ASP A 261 32.89 24.69 -37.46
N GLY A 262 33.35 23.45 -37.65
CA GLY A 262 34.64 23.12 -38.22
C GLY A 262 35.41 22.36 -37.14
N GLY A 263 36.16 21.33 -37.51
CA GLY A 263 36.71 20.35 -36.56
C GLY A 263 37.77 20.92 -35.62
N ASP A 264 38.10 20.16 -34.58
CA ASP A 264 39.46 19.66 -34.41
C ASP A 264 39.53 18.61 -33.29
N ASP A 265 40.51 17.74 -33.48
CA ASP A 265 40.86 16.56 -32.71
C ASP A 265 41.33 16.90 -31.28
N GLY A 266 41.13 15.96 -30.35
CA GLY A 266 41.74 16.01 -29.03
C GLY A 266 41.34 14.84 -28.16
N GLY A 267 42.02 13.70 -28.33
CA GLY A 267 42.02 12.62 -27.35
C GLY A 267 42.78 13.00 -26.07
N ASP A 268 42.47 12.28 -24.99
CA ASP A 268 43.42 11.57 -24.13
C ASP A 268 42.88 11.46 -22.69
N ASP A 269 42.71 10.20 -22.28
CA ASP A 269 43.27 9.56 -21.09
C ASP A 269 43.43 10.33 -19.76
N GLY A 270 42.89 9.70 -18.71
CA GLY A 270 43.27 9.87 -17.29
C GLY A 270 42.07 9.56 -16.39
N GLY A 271 42.00 8.47 -15.62
CA GLY A 271 43.06 7.79 -14.89
C GLY A 271 43.16 8.35 -13.47
N ASP A 272 42.84 7.49 -12.50
CA ASP A 272 43.26 7.51 -11.09
C ASP A 272 42.40 8.16 -9.98
N THR A 273 41.75 7.25 -9.23
CA THR A 273 41.91 6.98 -7.79
C THR A 273 42.12 8.11 -6.78
N GLY A 274 41.26 8.10 -5.76
CA GLY A 274 41.53 8.46 -4.36
C GLY A 274 40.22 8.22 -3.57
N GLY A 275 40.12 7.39 -2.53
CA GLY A 275 41.08 7.04 -1.49
C GLY A 275 40.47 7.46 -0.14
N ASP A 276 40.17 6.47 0.70
CA ASP A 276 39.45 6.49 1.98
C ASP A 276 39.86 7.57 3.01
N MET A 277 38.94 7.94 3.93
CA MET A 277 38.99 7.61 5.38
C MET A 277 38.11 8.50 6.28
N GLY A 278 37.40 7.85 7.22
CA GLY A 278 37.10 8.32 8.58
C GLY A 278 35.64 8.74 8.84
N GLY A 279 34.88 8.19 9.79
CA GLY A 279 35.15 7.20 10.84
C GLY A 279 33.88 6.98 11.69
N ASP A 280 33.76 5.79 12.26
CA ASP A 280 32.73 5.40 13.23
C ASP A 280 32.99 6.04 14.61
N ASP A 281 31.93 6.28 15.39
CA ASP A 281 31.75 5.69 16.74
C ASP A 281 30.64 6.39 17.56
N GLY A 282 29.65 5.58 17.99
CA GLY A 282 29.28 5.50 19.41
C GLY A 282 27.88 5.98 19.83
N GLY A 283 27.06 5.06 20.37
CA GLY A 283 26.07 5.44 21.40
C GLY A 283 24.90 4.49 21.68
N ASP A 284 25.15 3.22 22.02
CA ASP A 284 24.16 2.38 22.75
C ASP A 284 24.17 2.73 24.25
N THR A 285 23.00 3.00 24.86
CA THR A 285 22.73 2.70 26.29
C THR A 285 21.22 2.66 26.63
N GLY A 286 20.75 1.49 27.07
CA GLY A 286 19.81 1.26 28.20
C GLY A 286 18.30 1.52 27.98
N GLY A 287 17.37 0.65 28.39
CA GLY A 287 17.46 -0.57 29.16
C GLY A 287 16.09 -1.26 29.36
N ASP A 288 16.14 -2.52 29.75
CA ASP A 288 14.99 -3.34 30.16
C ASP A 288 14.46 -2.95 31.55
N THR A 289 13.14 -2.82 31.71
CA THR A 289 12.40 -3.24 32.91
C THR A 289 10.93 -3.48 32.55
N GLY A 290 10.41 -4.66 32.89
CA GLY A 290 9.07 -5.12 32.55
C GLY A 290 7.94 -4.65 33.46
N GLY A 291 6.74 -5.15 33.16
CA GLY A 291 5.55 -5.02 34.00
C GLY A 291 4.25 -5.37 33.26
N ASP A 292 3.86 -6.64 33.30
CA ASP A 292 2.48 -7.05 33.01
C ASP A 292 1.52 -6.43 34.03
N THR A 293 0.45 -5.75 33.56
CA THR A 293 -0.87 -5.83 34.21
C THR A 293 -1.98 -5.48 33.21
N ARG A 294 -3.02 -6.34 33.23
CA ARG A 294 -4.29 -6.26 32.49
C ARG A 294 -5.11 -5.02 32.84
N GLY A 295 -5.92 -4.58 31.88
CA GLY A 295 -7.12 -3.76 32.11
C GLY A 295 -7.93 -3.64 30.82
N ASP A 296 -9.02 -4.40 30.74
CA ASP A 296 -10.10 -4.17 29.77
C ASP A 296 -10.92 -2.93 30.15
N ASP A 297 -11.69 -2.44 29.18
CA ASP A 297 -12.86 -1.54 29.24
C ASP A 297 -12.67 -0.04 28.96
N GLY A 298 -13.42 0.42 27.95
CA GLY A 298 -14.17 1.68 28.00
C GLY A 298 -13.53 2.88 27.32
N GLY A 299 -14.19 3.39 26.28
CA GLY A 299 -13.82 4.66 25.66
C GLY A 299 -14.07 5.86 26.58
N ASP A 300 -13.30 6.91 26.37
CA ASP A 300 -13.78 8.28 26.43
C ASP A 300 -12.78 9.23 25.74
N THR A 301 -13.35 10.30 25.23
CA THR A 301 -12.75 11.50 24.67
C THR A 301 -11.77 12.18 25.63
N GLY A 302 -10.65 12.69 25.10
CA GLY A 302 -9.75 13.62 25.78
C GLY A 302 -8.42 12.99 26.17
N GLY A 303 -7.42 13.14 25.30
CA GLY A 303 -6.05 12.70 25.56
C GLY A 303 -5.31 13.63 26.52
N ASP A 304 -5.12 13.13 27.74
CA ASP A 304 -3.96 13.21 28.62
C ASP A 304 -3.07 14.47 28.60
N ASP A 305 -3.28 15.28 29.62
CA ASP A 305 -2.54 16.47 30.03
C ASP A 305 -1.12 16.13 30.54
N GLY A 306 -0.19 15.94 29.60
CA GLY A 306 1.24 15.76 29.86
C GLY A 306 2.07 17.03 29.64
N GLY A 307 1.91 18.06 30.48
CA GLY A 307 3.00 18.97 30.89
C GLY A 307 3.68 19.90 29.85
N ASP A 308 3.08 20.20 28.69
CA ASP A 308 3.65 21.12 27.69
C ASP A 308 3.07 22.55 27.72
N GLY A 309 1.97 22.77 28.45
CA GLY A 309 1.32 24.09 28.61
C GLY A 309 0.34 24.47 27.50
N TYR A 310 0.03 23.56 26.58
CA TYR A 310 -0.97 23.73 25.53
C TYR A 310 -2.28 23.02 25.90
N THR A 311 -3.42 23.71 25.80
CA THR A 311 -4.72 23.14 26.19
C THR A 311 -5.60 22.71 25.00
N THR A 312 -5.18 23.02 23.77
CA THR A 312 -5.94 22.75 22.54
C THR A 312 -5.00 22.35 21.38
N GLY A 313 -5.55 22.25 20.18
CA GLY A 313 -4.81 21.90 18.98
C GLY A 313 -5.66 22.03 17.74
N PHE A 314 -5.03 21.79 16.59
CA PHE A 314 -5.68 21.74 15.29
C PHE A 314 -4.85 20.89 14.33
N LEU A 315 -5.48 20.50 13.23
CA LEU A 315 -4.93 19.72 12.14
C LEU A 315 -4.92 20.59 10.89
N ILE A 316 -3.88 20.45 10.08
CA ILE A 316 -3.78 21.11 8.77
C ILE A 316 -3.82 20.03 7.71
N TYR A 317 -4.74 20.14 6.77
CA TYR A 317 -4.84 19.24 5.62
C TYR A 317 -4.50 20.00 4.34
N ALA A 318 -3.73 19.37 3.46
CA ALA A 318 -3.67 19.77 2.05
C ALA A 318 -4.87 19.13 1.35
N VAL A 319 -5.62 19.91 0.58
CA VAL A 319 -6.87 19.48 -0.04
C VAL A 319 -6.91 19.79 -1.52
N THR A 320 -7.60 18.93 -2.26
CA THR A 320 -7.94 19.13 -3.67
C THR A 320 -9.45 19.11 -3.80
N ASP A 321 -10.02 20.22 -4.25
CA ASP A 321 -11.42 20.34 -4.63
C ASP A 321 -11.56 20.16 -6.14
N THR A 322 -12.45 19.27 -6.55
CA THR A 322 -12.72 18.91 -7.94
C THR A 322 -14.17 19.24 -8.24
N ASP A 323 -14.38 20.34 -8.94
CA ASP A 323 -15.71 20.67 -9.45
C ASP A 323 -15.94 19.94 -10.78
N LEU A 324 -17.10 19.29 -10.91
CA LEU A 324 -17.50 18.72 -12.18
C LEU A 324 -17.68 19.82 -13.24
N PRO A 325 -17.37 19.53 -14.52
CA PRO A 325 -17.50 20.50 -15.59
C PRO A 325 -18.94 21.03 -15.67
N ALA A 326 -19.11 22.34 -15.52
CA ALA A 326 -20.32 23.01 -15.95
C ALA A 326 -20.48 22.79 -17.47
N THR A 327 -21.73 22.78 -17.97
CA THR A 327 -22.05 22.44 -19.38
C THR A 327 -21.33 23.29 -20.43
N ASP A 328 -20.68 24.38 -20.03
CA ASP A 328 -19.94 25.31 -20.88
C ASP A 328 -18.39 25.19 -20.76
N PHE A 329 -17.84 24.32 -19.89
CA PHE A 329 -16.40 24.11 -19.73
C PHE A 329 -16.05 22.61 -19.70
N PRO A 330 -15.34 22.05 -20.71
CA PRO A 330 -15.15 20.61 -20.86
C PRO A 330 -14.05 20.00 -19.96
N GLN A 331 -13.51 20.74 -18.98
CA GLN A 331 -12.50 20.24 -18.04
C GLN A 331 -12.94 20.55 -16.60
N PRO A 332 -12.79 19.59 -15.66
CA PRO A 332 -13.05 19.86 -14.23
C PRO A 332 -12.10 20.95 -13.73
N SER A 333 -12.60 21.90 -12.93
CA SER A 333 -11.72 22.83 -12.22
C SER A 333 -11.18 22.14 -10.97
N ILE A 334 -9.85 22.10 -10.89
CA ILE A 334 -9.12 21.53 -9.77
C ILE A 334 -8.56 22.72 -8.98
N ASN A 335 -8.98 22.85 -7.72
CA ASN A 335 -8.47 23.86 -6.80
C ASN A 335 -7.72 23.17 -5.66
N ASN A 336 -6.42 23.44 -5.54
CA ASN A 336 -5.61 22.97 -4.43
C ASN A 336 -5.51 24.04 -3.35
N GLY A 337 -5.48 23.61 -2.09
CA GLY A 337 -5.38 24.52 -0.96
C GLY A 337 -5.34 23.74 0.35
N PHE A 338 -5.81 24.36 1.42
CA PHE A 338 -5.71 23.81 2.77
C PHE A 338 -6.98 24.03 3.57
N ILE A 339 -7.23 23.13 4.53
CA ILE A 339 -8.25 23.34 5.57
C ILE A 339 -7.67 23.07 6.96
N PHE A 340 -8.30 23.69 7.96
CA PHE A 340 -7.93 23.56 9.36
C PHE A 340 -9.09 22.93 10.13
N LEU A 341 -8.81 21.92 10.94
CA LEU A 341 -9.81 21.13 11.66
C LEU A 341 -9.35 20.82 13.09
N ASN A 342 -10.26 20.55 14.03
CA ASN A 342 -9.87 20.23 15.41
C ASN A 342 -9.56 18.74 15.62
N THR A 343 -10.16 17.90 14.80
CA THR A 343 -10.08 16.43 14.87
C THR A 343 -10.15 15.87 13.45
N PRO A 344 -9.74 14.61 13.25
CA PRO A 344 -9.97 13.91 11.98
C PRO A 344 -11.43 14.07 11.51
N PRO A 345 -11.69 14.54 10.28
CA PRO A 345 -13.01 15.02 9.89
C PRO A 345 -13.93 13.90 9.38
N ASN A 346 -15.23 14.09 9.57
CA ASN A 346 -16.23 13.50 8.67
C ASN A 346 -16.62 14.52 7.57
N CYS A 347 -17.40 14.10 6.57
CA CYS A 347 -17.71 14.99 5.43
C CYS A 347 -18.55 16.23 5.77
N ASN A 348 -19.27 16.26 6.90
CA ASN A 348 -19.91 17.50 7.35
C ASN A 348 -18.87 18.49 7.87
N ASP A 349 -17.82 18.01 8.55
CA ASP A 349 -16.74 18.87 9.04
C ASP A 349 -15.97 19.47 7.86
N VAL A 350 -15.66 18.65 6.86
CA VAL A 350 -15.04 19.06 5.59
C VAL A 350 -15.90 20.11 4.88
N GLY A 351 -17.20 19.85 4.70
CA GLY A 351 -18.11 20.78 4.00
C GLY A 351 -18.36 22.10 4.73
N ASN A 352 -18.06 22.18 6.03
CA ASN A 352 -18.18 23.40 6.83
C ASN A 352 -16.82 24.07 7.11
N ALA A 353 -15.71 23.47 6.70
CA ALA A 353 -14.38 24.05 6.85
C ALA A 353 -14.17 25.18 5.83
N ILE A 354 -13.43 26.22 6.22
CA ILE A 354 -13.12 27.32 5.30
C ILE A 354 -11.85 26.98 4.53
N PHE A 355 -12.00 26.80 3.22
CA PHE A 355 -10.89 26.62 2.29
C PHE A 355 -9.90 27.79 2.34
N GLN A 356 -8.62 27.47 2.49
CA GLN A 356 -7.50 28.41 2.45
C GLN A 356 -6.73 28.18 1.15
N ASN A 357 -6.59 29.22 0.33
CA ASN A 357 -5.83 29.11 -0.91
C ASN A 357 -4.34 28.87 -0.64
N ASP A 358 -3.73 28.07 -1.51
CA ASP A 358 -2.27 28.01 -1.63
C ASP A 358 -1.72 29.34 -2.17
N SER A 359 -0.58 29.79 -1.66
CA SER A 359 0.07 31.05 -2.02
C SER A 359 1.58 30.93 -1.94
N GLU A 360 2.29 31.46 -2.94
CA GLU A 360 3.75 31.52 -2.93
C GLU A 360 4.30 32.66 -2.03
N ASP A 361 3.45 33.64 -1.68
CA ASP A 361 3.82 34.78 -0.83
C ASP A 361 2.68 35.19 0.11
N LEU A 362 2.97 35.29 1.40
CA LEU A 362 2.05 35.76 2.45
C LEU A 362 2.42 37.14 3.02
N SER A 363 3.31 37.87 2.35
CA SER A 363 3.69 39.23 2.71
C SER A 363 2.55 40.25 2.51
N GLY A 364 2.66 41.40 3.17
CA GLY A 364 1.71 42.51 3.01
C GLY A 364 0.28 42.19 3.48
N ASN A 365 -0.72 42.33 2.59
CA ASN A 365 -2.14 42.09 2.88
C ASN A 365 -2.67 40.73 2.37
N SER A 366 -1.79 39.88 1.82
CA SER A 366 -2.16 38.54 1.33
C SER A 366 -2.50 37.60 2.50
N GLY A 367 -3.38 36.63 2.26
CA GLY A 367 -3.77 35.59 3.23
C GLY A 367 -3.93 34.24 2.53
N GLY A 368 -3.78 33.16 3.28
CA GLY A 368 -3.72 31.80 2.73
C GLY A 368 -2.70 30.93 3.47
N VAL A 369 -2.27 29.86 2.80
CA VAL A 369 -1.22 28.96 3.27
C VAL A 369 -0.16 28.87 2.19
N ARG A 370 1.10 28.88 2.59
CA ARG A 370 2.24 28.59 1.75
C ARG A 370 2.89 27.34 2.32
N CYS A 371 3.18 26.37 1.46
CA CYS A 371 3.89 25.17 1.88
C CYS A 371 5.02 24.81 0.93
N ASP A 372 6.15 24.39 1.50
CA ASP A 372 7.27 23.79 0.78
C ASP A 372 7.38 22.31 1.16
N GLY A 373 7.32 21.42 0.17
CA GLY A 373 7.35 19.97 0.37
C GLY A 373 6.04 19.32 0.79
N CYS A 374 4.92 20.06 0.93
CA CYS A 374 3.62 19.44 1.21
C CYS A 374 3.24 18.43 0.13
N GLY A 375 2.72 17.29 0.57
CA GLY A 375 2.01 16.36 -0.30
C GLY A 375 0.68 16.93 -0.79
N ILE A 376 0.26 16.47 -1.97
CA ILE A 376 -1.12 16.61 -2.43
C ILE A 376 -1.83 15.26 -2.27
N PRO A 377 -3.17 15.21 -2.15
CA PRO A 377 -3.88 13.93 -2.08
C PRO A 377 -3.45 12.97 -3.20
N GLY A 378 -2.82 11.84 -2.84
CA GLY A 378 -2.30 10.83 -3.77
C GLY A 378 -0.80 10.95 -4.12
N LEU A 379 -0.10 11.96 -3.60
CA LEU A 379 1.36 12.11 -3.65
C LEU A 379 1.84 12.71 -2.33
N ASP A 380 2.14 11.84 -1.36
CA ASP A 380 2.54 12.24 -0.02
C ASP A 380 3.94 12.87 -0.06
N GLY A 381 4.07 14.03 0.59
CA GLY A 381 5.30 14.80 0.70
C GLY A 381 5.39 15.36 2.11
N ASP A 382 6.54 15.18 2.74
CA ASP A 382 6.80 15.72 4.07
C ASP A 382 7.05 17.23 3.96
N PRO A 383 6.19 18.08 4.55
CA PRO A 383 6.41 19.52 4.52
C PRO A 383 7.71 19.87 5.25
N THR A 384 8.54 20.68 4.60
CA THR A 384 9.76 21.23 5.19
C THR A 384 9.53 22.62 5.79
N LEU A 385 8.54 23.34 5.24
CA LEU A 385 8.05 24.64 5.69
C LEU A 385 6.55 24.73 5.48
N LEU A 386 5.84 25.28 6.46
CA LEU A 386 4.43 25.65 6.32
C LEU A 386 4.18 27.00 6.98
N GLU A 387 3.80 27.99 6.18
CA GLU A 387 3.48 29.36 6.61
C GLU A 387 1.99 29.60 6.35
N TRP A 388 1.27 30.18 7.31
CA TRP A 388 -0.13 30.50 7.11
C TRP A 388 -0.50 31.85 7.69
N LYS A 389 -1.44 32.51 7.02
CA LYS A 389 -2.01 33.79 7.44
C LYS A 389 -3.50 33.78 7.25
N ASN A 390 -4.19 33.60 8.38
CA ASN A 390 -5.64 33.50 8.45
C ASN A 390 -6.15 34.13 9.76
N LYS A 391 -7.39 33.83 10.15
CA LYS A 391 -7.98 34.39 11.38
C LYS A 391 -7.28 33.97 12.67
N MET A 392 -6.51 32.88 12.68
CA MET A 392 -5.69 32.52 13.85
C MET A 392 -4.52 33.48 14.03
N GLY A 393 -4.04 34.11 12.95
CA GLY A 393 -2.84 34.95 12.94
C GLY A 393 -1.95 34.64 11.74
N HIS A 394 -0.69 35.08 11.83
CA HIS A 394 0.35 34.83 10.84
C HIS A 394 1.47 34.04 11.50
N TYR A 395 1.66 32.81 11.06
CA TYR A 395 2.60 31.87 11.67
C TYR A 395 3.45 31.16 10.64
N THR A 396 4.64 30.73 11.07
CA THR A 396 5.53 29.89 10.28
C THR A 396 5.98 28.70 11.09
N TRP A 397 5.91 27.52 10.49
CA TRP A 397 6.43 26.26 11.00
C TRP A 397 7.55 25.75 10.10
N TYR A 398 8.58 25.16 10.72
CA TYR A 398 9.70 24.54 10.02
C TYR A 398 9.99 23.15 10.59
N LEU A 399 10.20 22.16 9.72
CA LEU A 399 10.56 20.81 10.12
C LEU A 399 11.83 20.78 10.99
N ASN A 400 12.81 21.63 10.66
CA ASN A 400 14.11 21.68 11.32
C ASN A 400 14.16 22.53 12.60
N ARG A 401 13.02 23.01 13.12
CA ARG A 401 12.93 23.80 14.36
C ARG A 401 12.16 23.07 15.47
N ASN A 402 12.47 21.79 15.70
CA ASN A 402 11.81 20.96 16.73
C ASN A 402 10.28 20.85 16.59
N GLY A 403 9.73 21.21 15.43
CA GLY A 403 8.29 21.24 15.19
C GLY A 403 7.58 22.49 15.74
N ASP A 404 8.29 23.50 16.26
CA ASP A 404 7.65 24.71 16.77
C ASP A 404 7.14 25.60 15.63
N PHE A 405 5.94 26.18 15.81
CA PHE A 405 5.47 27.27 14.97
C PHE A 405 5.50 28.60 15.72
N VAL A 406 5.95 29.64 15.03
CA VAL A 406 6.21 30.96 15.60
C VAL A 406 5.37 32.04 14.93
N ASP A 407 5.09 33.13 15.64
CA ASP A 407 4.49 34.33 15.06
C ASP A 407 5.52 35.23 14.35
N VAL A 408 5.06 36.37 13.82
CA VAL A 408 5.90 37.35 13.11
C VAL A 408 7.01 37.99 13.96
N ASN A 409 7.00 37.79 15.28
CA ASN A 409 8.04 38.25 16.21
C ASN A 409 8.95 37.09 16.69
N ASP A 410 8.90 35.93 16.02
CA ASP A 410 9.60 34.70 16.40
C ASP A 410 9.18 34.12 17.78
N GLU A 411 8.00 34.49 18.29
CA GLU A 411 7.48 33.89 19.53
C GLU A 411 6.80 32.55 19.24
N VAL A 412 7.20 31.49 19.96
CA VAL A 412 6.59 30.14 19.84
C VAL A 412 5.15 30.17 20.33
N LYS A 413 4.23 29.68 19.49
CA LYS A 413 2.78 29.61 19.79
C LYS A 413 2.22 28.20 19.87
N GLY A 414 2.99 27.21 19.46
CA GLY A 414 2.62 25.80 19.52
C GLY A 414 3.66 24.92 18.85
N ASN A 415 3.37 23.62 18.84
CA ASN A 415 4.23 22.61 18.26
C ASN A 415 3.40 21.69 17.35
N CYS A 416 3.90 21.44 16.15
CA CYS A 416 3.30 20.55 15.18
C CYS A 416 4.26 19.43 14.82
N VAL A 417 3.70 18.26 14.57
CA VAL A 417 4.40 17.11 13.99
C VAL A 417 3.84 16.82 12.61
N VAL A 418 4.72 16.40 11.69
CA VAL A 418 4.29 15.83 10.41
C VAL A 418 3.48 14.57 10.71
N ASP A 419 2.27 14.52 10.17
CA ASP A 419 1.36 13.42 10.42
C ASP A 419 0.45 13.23 9.20
N HIS A 420 0.65 12.10 8.52
CA HIS A 420 -0.15 11.64 7.38
C HIS A 420 -1.09 10.48 7.77
N SER A 421 -1.36 10.30 9.07
CA SER A 421 -2.19 9.17 9.55
C SER A 421 -3.69 9.30 9.25
N ASP A 422 -4.12 10.41 8.62
CA ASP A 422 -5.53 10.68 8.33
C ASP A 422 -5.72 11.37 6.96
N ASP A 423 -6.55 10.75 6.14
CA ASP A 423 -6.97 11.22 4.82
C ASP A 423 -8.49 11.15 4.70
N PHE A 424 -9.08 12.02 3.88
CA PHE A 424 -10.51 11.99 3.60
C PHE A 424 -10.84 12.16 2.13
N MET A 425 -12.02 11.66 1.75
CA MET A 425 -12.66 11.91 0.46
C MET A 425 -14.15 12.15 0.68
N CYS A 426 -14.65 13.30 0.24
CA CYS A 426 -16.02 13.74 0.43
C CYS A 426 -16.64 14.21 -0.87
N THR A 427 -17.89 13.83 -1.11
CA THR A 427 -18.67 14.26 -2.28
C THR A 427 -19.90 15.02 -1.82
N PHE A 428 -20.06 16.26 -2.28
CA PHE A 428 -21.18 17.12 -1.91
C PHE A 428 -22.28 17.07 -2.97
N PHE A 429 -23.56 17.06 -2.56
CA PHE A 429 -24.73 17.07 -3.47
C PHE A 429 -25.48 18.40 -3.32
N PRO A 430 -26.12 18.94 -4.38
CA PRO A 430 -26.52 18.29 -5.64
C PRO A 430 -25.56 18.46 -6.84
N ASN A 431 -24.48 19.22 -6.70
CA ASN A 431 -23.43 19.34 -7.70
C ASN A 431 -22.23 18.51 -7.20
N PRO A 432 -21.88 17.36 -7.83
CA PRO A 432 -20.90 16.40 -7.30
C PRO A 432 -19.45 16.94 -7.26
N SER A 433 -19.21 18.01 -6.51
CA SER A 433 -17.86 18.48 -6.22
C SER A 433 -17.23 17.53 -5.21
N GLY A 434 -16.09 16.96 -5.59
CA GLY A 434 -15.33 16.02 -4.78
C GLY A 434 -14.19 16.75 -4.08
N GLN A 435 -14.12 16.69 -2.75
CA GLN A 435 -12.99 17.19 -1.99
C GLN A 435 -12.22 16.03 -1.39
N THR A 436 -10.92 15.98 -1.67
CA THR A 436 -9.98 15.03 -1.06
C THR A 436 -9.00 15.80 -0.20
N GLY A 437 -8.50 15.18 0.87
CA GLY A 437 -7.53 15.80 1.75
C GLY A 437 -6.61 14.80 2.40
N ILE A 438 -5.37 15.23 2.64
CA ILE A 438 -4.34 14.51 3.40
C ILE A 438 -3.85 15.40 4.53
N MET A 439 -3.81 14.86 5.76
CA MET A 439 -3.26 15.58 6.90
C MET A 439 -1.78 15.84 6.64
N GLN A 440 -1.34 17.08 6.84
CA GLN A 440 0.06 17.50 6.72
C GLN A 440 0.68 17.63 8.10
N LEU A 441 -0.02 18.31 9.01
CA LEU A 441 0.46 18.61 10.35
C LEU A 441 -0.63 18.35 11.40
N ARG A 442 -0.22 17.73 12.51
CA ARG A 442 -0.97 17.70 13.77
C ARG A 442 -0.33 18.67 14.75
N CYS A 443 -1.06 19.70 15.15
CA CYS A 443 -0.57 20.79 15.99
C CYS A 443 -1.20 20.79 17.39
N ARG A 444 -0.37 21.01 18.40
CA ARG A 444 -0.76 21.37 19.77
C ARG A 444 -0.51 22.85 20.00
N SER A 445 -1.48 23.56 20.56
CA SER A 445 -1.36 25.00 20.85
C SER A 445 -2.40 25.47 21.88
N ASN A 446 -2.50 26.78 22.11
CA ASN A 446 -3.64 27.37 22.85
C ASN A 446 -4.73 27.92 21.90
N MET A 447 -4.64 27.60 20.62
CA MET A 447 -5.59 27.95 19.56
C MET A 447 -6.16 26.67 18.92
N ASN A 448 -7.32 26.80 18.29
CA ASN A 448 -7.98 25.71 17.57
C ASN A 448 -8.54 26.20 16.22
N ALA A 449 -9.01 25.27 15.41
CA ALA A 449 -9.53 25.58 14.08
C ALA A 449 -10.88 26.31 14.08
N ASN A 450 -11.60 26.37 15.21
CA ASN A 450 -12.87 27.11 15.31
C ASN A 450 -12.67 28.59 14.96
N ILE A 451 -11.51 29.15 15.31
CA ILE A 451 -11.14 30.55 15.00
C ILE A 451 -11.13 30.81 13.50
N VAL A 452 -10.62 29.87 12.70
CA VAL A 452 -10.62 29.97 11.23
C VAL A 452 -12.03 29.76 10.70
N ASN A 453 -12.67 28.67 11.11
CA ASN A 453 -13.92 28.22 10.51
C ASN A 453 -15.15 29.02 10.98
N GLY A 454 -15.01 29.88 12.00
CA GLY A 454 -16.12 30.61 12.60
C GLY A 454 -17.11 29.70 13.32
N TRP A 455 -16.67 28.52 13.75
CA TRP A 455 -17.46 27.63 14.58
C TRP A 455 -17.54 28.23 15.99
N HIS A 456 -18.73 28.24 16.59
CA HIS A 456 -18.88 28.72 17.95
C HIS A 456 -18.41 27.61 18.91
N ASP A 457 -17.59 27.98 19.89
CA ASP A 457 -17.14 27.10 20.98
C ASP A 457 -18.31 26.59 21.83
#